data_AF-A0A7F8RXC6-F1
#
_entry.id   AF-A0A7F8RXC6-F1
#
_cell.length_a   1.000
_cell.length_b   1.000
_cell.length_c   1.000
_cell.angle_alpha   90.00
_cell.angle_beta   90.00
_cell.angle_gamma   90.00
#
_symmetry.space_group_name_H-M   'P 1'
#
loop_
_entity.id
_entity.type
_entity.pdbx_description
1 polymer ?
#
loop_
_entity_poly.entity_id
_entity_poly.type
_entity_poly.pdbx_seq_one_letter_code
_entity_poly.pdbx_strand_id
1 'polypeptide(L)'
;MAATGLRAFGTKGPGWLQRSPWAPLSAGFCSRGPAGAGRPELGPRLTSARQRDGIRNIVLSDPKKRNALSLAMLKSLQSDILHEAESKDLKVIIISAEGPVFSSGHDLKELTDERSPDYHAEVFQTCSEVMMLIQNHPVPVIAMVNGLATAAGCQLVASCDIAVASDTSSFATPGVNLGLFCSTPGVALGRAVPRKVALQMLFTGEPISAQEALRHGLLSKVVPAERLEEETMRIAGKIASLSRPVVALGKATFYRQLPQDLRTAYHLTSQTMVDNVALKDGQEGIKAFIQKRKPIWSHIMPGHWEEKRFHLASIRLCGSGEPSGSHRNTRLRPRLPRGTQRV
;
A
#
# COMPACT_ATOMS: atom_id res chain seq x y z
N MET A 1 -2.78 -56.41 -59.84
CA MET A 1 -3.94 -57.30 -60.03
C MET A 1 -4.62 -57.50 -58.68
N ALA A 2 -5.96 -57.31 -58.64
CA ALA A 2 -6.95 -57.72 -57.62
C ALA A 2 -6.73 -57.25 -56.15
N ALA A 3 -7.56 -56.35 -55.60
CA ALA A 3 -8.88 -56.59 -54.95
C ALA A 3 -8.69 -57.34 -53.59
N THR A 4 -9.30 -57.03 -52.44
CA THR A 4 -10.62 -56.49 -52.05
C THR A 4 -10.52 -56.32 -50.51
N GLY A 5 -10.96 -55.25 -49.84
CA GLY A 5 -12.34 -55.03 -49.40
C GLY A 5 -12.76 -55.88 -48.18
N LEU A 6 -12.83 -55.28 -46.97
CA LEU A 6 -13.81 -55.67 -45.93
C LEU A 6 -14.03 -54.53 -44.93
N ARG A 7 -15.32 -54.25 -44.69
CA ARG A 7 -15.86 -53.17 -43.86
C ARG A 7 -16.20 -53.67 -42.44
N ALA A 8 -16.01 -52.73 -41.50
CA ALA A 8 -16.85 -52.37 -40.35
C ALA A 8 -17.19 -53.40 -39.26
N PHE A 9 -16.94 -53.01 -38.01
CA PHE A 9 -17.99 -52.92 -36.98
C PHE A 9 -17.70 -51.73 -36.05
N GLY A 10 -18.67 -50.83 -35.97
CA GLY A 10 -18.65 -49.70 -35.05
C GLY A 10 -19.11 -50.11 -33.66
N THR A 11 -18.59 -49.43 -32.64
CA THR A 11 -19.24 -49.31 -31.34
C THR A 11 -19.25 -47.84 -30.94
N LYS A 12 -20.45 -47.33 -30.71
CA LYS A 12 -20.73 -45.99 -30.19
C LYS A 12 -20.42 -45.97 -28.69
N GLY A 13 -19.56 -45.05 -28.25
CA GLY A 13 -19.38 -44.69 -26.84
C GLY A 13 -19.67 -43.19 -26.65
N PRO A 14 -20.25 -42.75 -25.53
CA PRO A 14 -20.91 -41.45 -25.42
C PRO A 14 -19.90 -40.30 -25.31
N GLY A 15 -20.12 -39.25 -26.09
CA GLY A 15 -19.31 -38.05 -26.08
C GLY A 15 -19.64 -37.14 -24.91
N TRP A 16 -18.66 -36.91 -24.04
CA TRP A 16 -18.51 -35.72 -23.19
C TRP A 16 -17.05 -35.63 -22.73
N LEU A 17 -16.12 -35.34 -23.64
CA LEU A 17 -14.73 -35.00 -23.32
C LEU A 17 -14.13 -34.23 -24.49
N GLN A 18 -14.29 -32.90 -24.48
CA GLN A 18 -13.37 -31.89 -25.06
C GLN A 18 -14.07 -30.54 -25.11
N ARG A 19 -13.82 -29.69 -24.11
CA ARG A 19 -13.87 -28.23 -24.25
C ARG A 19 -12.75 -27.61 -23.43
N SER A 20 -11.65 -27.31 -24.10
CA SER A 20 -10.64 -26.36 -23.62
C SER A 20 -11.22 -24.94 -23.62
N PRO A 21 -11.09 -24.14 -22.56
CA PRO A 21 -11.70 -22.80 -22.50
C PRO A 21 -10.83 -21.67 -23.07
N TRP A 22 -9.87 -21.96 -23.95
CA TRP A 22 -8.96 -20.94 -24.48
C TRP A 22 -8.94 -20.97 -26.01
N ALA A 23 -9.89 -20.25 -26.62
CA ALA A 23 -9.79 -19.79 -27.99
C ALA A 23 -9.89 -18.25 -27.98
N PRO A 24 -8.96 -17.52 -28.64
CA PRO A 24 -8.92 -16.07 -28.60
C PRO A 24 -10.07 -15.48 -29.44
N LEU A 25 -10.86 -14.58 -28.84
CA LEU A 25 -11.86 -13.81 -29.56
C LEU A 25 -11.18 -12.71 -30.38
N SER A 26 -11.53 -12.69 -31.66
CA SER A 26 -11.13 -11.73 -32.69
C SER A 26 -11.60 -10.31 -32.37
N ALA A 27 -10.72 -9.35 -32.65
CA ALA A 27 -10.98 -7.92 -32.51
C ALA A 27 -12.11 -7.47 -33.45
N GLY A 28 -13.27 -7.14 -32.88
CA GLY A 28 -14.35 -6.44 -33.56
C GLY A 28 -14.08 -4.93 -33.57
N PHE A 29 -13.92 -4.38 -34.78
CA PHE A 29 -13.92 -2.95 -35.05
C PHE A 29 -15.29 -2.36 -34.68
N CYS A 30 -15.32 -1.40 -33.74
CA CYS A 30 -16.49 -0.54 -33.52
C CYS A 30 -16.20 0.88 -34.04
N SER A 31 -17.08 1.32 -34.92
CA SER A 31 -17.10 2.61 -35.60
C SER A 31 -17.38 3.79 -34.65
N ARG A 32 -16.80 4.95 -34.99
CA ARG A 32 -16.92 6.22 -34.28
C ARG A 32 -18.35 6.80 -34.35
N GLY A 33 -18.93 7.10 -33.19
CA GLY A 33 -20.04 8.06 -33.01
C GLY A 33 -19.55 9.37 -32.36
N PRO A 34 -20.30 10.48 -32.46
CA PRO A 34 -19.75 11.83 -32.37
C PRO A 34 -19.43 12.29 -30.94
N ALA A 35 -18.42 13.16 -30.87
CA ALA A 35 -17.93 13.81 -29.67
C ALA A 35 -18.95 14.77 -29.08
N GLY A 36 -19.24 14.61 -27.78
CA GLY A 36 -20.16 15.49 -27.07
C GLY A 36 -20.54 14.99 -25.68
N ALA A 37 -19.55 14.61 -24.86
CA ALA A 37 -19.76 14.40 -23.43
C ALA A 37 -18.71 15.24 -22.70
N GLY A 38 -19.16 16.34 -22.10
CA GLY A 38 -18.33 17.18 -21.24
C GLY A 38 -17.68 16.32 -20.17
N ARG A 39 -16.35 16.42 -20.04
CA ARG A 39 -15.66 15.86 -18.88
C ARG A 39 -16.29 16.50 -17.63
N PRO A 40 -16.67 15.73 -16.61
CA PRO A 40 -17.10 16.33 -15.35
C PRO A 40 -15.97 17.24 -14.87
N GLU A 41 -16.31 18.50 -14.55
CA GLU A 41 -15.35 19.42 -13.94
C GLU A 41 -14.80 18.75 -12.67
N LEU A 42 -13.52 18.41 -12.72
CA LEU A 42 -12.77 17.96 -11.55
C LEU A 42 -12.77 19.15 -10.58
N GLY A 43 -13.49 19.00 -9.46
CA GLY A 43 -13.39 19.94 -8.35
C GLY A 43 -11.92 20.18 -7.96
N PRO A 44 -11.64 21.24 -7.19
CA PRO A 44 -10.27 21.63 -6.87
C PRO A 44 -9.49 20.42 -6.32
N ARG A 45 -8.35 20.12 -6.97
CA ARG A 45 -7.46 19.01 -6.57
C ARG A 45 -7.03 19.24 -5.11
N LEU A 46 -7.39 18.31 -4.22
CA LEU A 46 -7.12 18.41 -2.79
C LEU A 46 -5.65 18.08 -2.44
N THR A 47 -4.93 17.50 -3.40
CA THR A 47 -3.48 17.37 -3.37
C THR A 47 -2.85 18.06 -4.57
N SER A 48 -1.65 18.62 -4.37
CA SER A 48 -0.81 19.11 -5.45
C SER A 48 0.49 18.32 -5.49
N ALA A 49 0.89 17.86 -6.68
CA ALA A 49 2.11 17.09 -6.87
C ALA A 49 3.07 17.80 -7.82
N ARG A 50 4.34 17.90 -7.43
CA ARG A 50 5.41 18.43 -8.28
C ARG A 50 6.61 17.48 -8.22
N GLN A 51 7.23 17.21 -9.35
CA GLN A 51 8.40 16.34 -9.44
C GLN A 51 9.57 17.08 -10.06
N ARG A 52 10.72 17.05 -9.38
CA ARG A 52 11.98 17.65 -9.86
C ARG A 52 13.15 16.81 -9.35
N ASP A 53 14.16 16.59 -10.19
CA ASP A 53 15.39 15.88 -9.83
C ASP A 53 15.12 14.49 -9.19
N GLY A 54 14.04 13.84 -9.64
CA GLY A 54 13.57 12.54 -9.16
C GLY A 54 12.88 12.52 -7.79
N ILE A 55 12.66 13.69 -7.19
CA ILE A 55 11.92 13.87 -5.95
C ILE A 55 10.53 14.38 -6.30
N ARG A 56 9.49 13.63 -5.92
CA ARG A 56 8.11 14.09 -6.02
C ARG A 56 7.62 14.59 -4.67
N ASN A 57 7.23 15.85 -4.58
CA ASN A 57 6.54 16.38 -3.40
C ASN A 57 5.04 16.41 -3.66
N ILE A 58 4.27 15.69 -2.84
CA ILE A 58 2.81 15.67 -2.82
C ILE A 58 2.38 16.44 -1.57
N VAL A 59 1.63 17.53 -1.76
CA VAL A 59 1.20 18.43 -0.69
C VAL A 59 -0.30 18.26 -0.45
N LEU A 60 -0.70 17.91 0.78
CA LEU A 60 -2.09 17.99 1.21
C LEU A 60 -2.50 19.48 1.25
N SER A 61 -3.46 19.86 0.41
CA SER A 61 -3.74 21.27 0.06
C SER A 61 -5.19 21.68 0.40
N ASP A 62 -5.69 21.26 1.58
CA ASP A 62 -6.96 21.73 2.14
C ASP A 62 -6.81 22.21 3.60
N PRO A 63 -6.00 23.25 3.85
CA PRO A 63 -5.74 23.74 5.20
C PRO A 63 -7.01 24.25 5.91
N LYS A 64 -8.01 24.72 5.14
CA LYS A 64 -9.30 25.20 5.68
C LYS A 64 -10.07 24.08 6.39
N LYS A 65 -9.93 22.84 5.92
CA LYS A 65 -10.46 21.64 6.58
C LYS A 65 -9.39 20.85 7.33
N ARG A 66 -8.29 21.50 7.72
CA ARG A 66 -7.17 20.88 8.46
C ARG A 66 -6.61 19.64 7.76
N ASN A 67 -6.61 19.64 6.42
CA ASN A 67 -6.17 18.53 5.57
C ASN A 67 -6.83 17.20 5.96
N ALA A 68 -8.13 17.24 6.25
CA ALA A 68 -8.89 16.04 6.56
C ALA A 68 -8.82 15.03 5.40
N LEU A 69 -8.55 13.77 5.73
CA LEU A 69 -8.53 12.62 4.83
C LEU A 69 -9.96 12.17 4.51
N SER A 70 -10.71 13.07 3.88
CA SER A 70 -11.97 12.75 3.20
C SER A 70 -11.74 11.73 2.09
N LEU A 71 -12.79 11.06 1.63
CA LEU A 71 -12.71 10.14 0.50
C LEU A 71 -12.09 10.81 -0.74
N ALA A 72 -12.46 12.07 -1.00
CA ALA A 72 -11.92 12.86 -2.09
C ALA A 72 -10.41 13.13 -1.91
N MET A 73 -9.97 13.49 -0.70
CA MET A 73 -8.55 13.70 -0.38
C MET A 73 -7.76 12.40 -0.57
N LEU A 74 -8.28 11.28 -0.08
CA LEU A 74 -7.64 9.97 -0.22
C LEU A 74 -7.51 9.54 -1.68
N LYS A 75 -8.55 9.72 -2.50
CA LYS A 75 -8.50 9.44 -3.95
C LYS A 75 -7.50 10.35 -4.68
N SER A 76 -7.42 11.63 -4.30
CA SER A 76 -6.44 12.57 -4.84
C SER A 76 -5.01 12.15 -4.49
N LEU A 77 -4.76 11.84 -3.22
CA LEU A 77 -3.47 11.36 -2.73
C LEU A 77 -3.06 10.03 -3.39
N GLN A 78 -3.99 9.07 -3.50
CA GLN A 78 -3.78 7.80 -4.18
C GLN A 78 -3.36 8.02 -5.64
N SER A 79 -4.05 8.91 -6.35
CA SER A 79 -3.74 9.25 -7.75
C SER A 79 -2.33 9.82 -7.89
N ASP A 80 -1.93 10.74 -7.03
CA ASP A 80 -0.61 11.37 -7.09
C ASP A 80 0.54 10.43 -6.67
N ILE A 81 0.28 9.48 -5.76
CA ILE A 81 1.23 8.40 -5.42
C ILE A 81 1.43 7.48 -6.62
N LEU A 82 0.36 7.03 -7.25
CA LEU A 82 0.41 6.04 -8.34
C LEU A 82 0.87 6.61 -9.69
N HIS A 83 0.73 7.92 -9.90
CA HIS A 83 1.07 8.56 -11.17
C HIS A 83 2.52 8.25 -11.58
N GLU A 84 2.73 7.59 -12.71
CA GLU A 84 4.08 7.22 -13.18
C GLU A 84 4.96 6.53 -12.13
N ALA A 85 4.37 5.75 -11.21
CA ALA A 85 5.10 5.07 -10.13
C ALA A 85 6.27 4.19 -10.63
N GLU A 86 6.13 3.66 -11.85
CA GLU A 86 7.14 2.83 -12.52
C GLU A 86 8.18 3.61 -13.33
N SER A 87 8.02 4.92 -13.48
CA SER A 87 9.00 5.76 -14.17
C SER A 87 10.37 5.63 -13.51
N LYS A 88 11.39 5.44 -14.34
CA LYS A 88 12.78 5.44 -13.88
C LYS A 88 13.16 6.80 -13.28
N ASP A 89 12.46 7.88 -13.64
CA ASP A 89 12.79 9.24 -13.20
C ASP A 89 12.30 9.51 -11.78
N LEU A 90 11.26 8.82 -11.30
CA LEU A 90 10.82 8.90 -9.91
C LEU A 90 11.76 8.07 -9.00
N LYS A 91 12.33 8.70 -7.97
CA LYS A 91 13.29 8.08 -7.04
C LYS A 91 12.83 8.08 -5.59
N VAL A 92 12.00 9.04 -5.19
CA VAL A 92 11.49 9.20 -3.83
C VAL A 92 10.26 10.11 -3.84
N ILE A 93 9.32 9.85 -2.94
CA ILE A 93 8.14 10.70 -2.70
C ILE A 93 8.30 11.39 -1.34
N ILE A 94 7.95 12.66 -1.25
CA ILE A 94 7.71 13.40 -0.01
C ILE A 94 6.21 13.67 0.05
N ILE A 95 5.57 13.37 1.18
CA ILE A 95 4.21 13.78 1.51
C ILE A 95 4.32 14.89 2.55
N SER A 96 3.83 16.07 2.20
CA SER A 96 3.80 17.27 3.05
C SER A 96 2.40 17.87 3.10
N ALA A 97 2.21 18.96 3.82
CA ALA A 97 0.89 19.57 3.99
C ALA A 97 1.00 21.10 4.07
N GLU A 98 -0.05 21.78 3.59
CA GLU A 98 -0.23 23.23 3.77
C GLU A 98 -0.88 23.55 5.12
N GLY A 99 -0.45 24.65 5.74
CA GLY A 99 -1.02 25.13 7.01
C GLY A 99 -0.47 24.42 8.26
N PRO A 100 -1.02 24.74 9.45
CA PRO A 100 -0.45 24.34 10.74
C PRO A 100 -0.86 22.92 11.19
N VAL A 101 -1.69 22.23 10.41
CA VAL A 101 -2.15 20.86 10.69
C VAL A 101 -1.76 20.01 9.50
N PHE A 102 -0.89 19.02 9.73
CA PHE A 102 -0.50 18.07 8.69
C PHE A 102 -1.72 17.31 8.19
N SER A 103 -2.48 16.71 9.11
CA SER A 103 -3.83 16.19 8.84
C SER A 103 -4.55 15.88 10.15
N SER A 104 -5.84 16.23 10.23
CA SER A 104 -6.69 15.89 11.36
C SER A 104 -7.22 14.44 11.35
N GLY A 105 -6.95 13.66 10.30
CA GLY A 105 -7.59 12.36 10.06
C GLY A 105 -8.84 12.49 9.20
N HIS A 106 -9.80 11.56 9.30
CA HIS A 106 -11.00 11.56 8.44
C HIS A 106 -11.86 12.82 8.60
N ASP A 107 -12.57 13.21 7.53
CA ASP A 107 -13.65 14.18 7.64
C ASP A 107 -14.84 13.54 8.36
N LEU A 108 -15.11 13.95 9.60
CA LEU A 108 -16.18 13.35 10.40
C LEU A 108 -17.57 13.55 9.79
N LYS A 109 -17.74 14.52 8.88
CA LYS A 109 -18.99 14.71 8.12
C LYS A 109 -19.28 13.56 7.15
N GLU A 110 -18.28 12.75 6.83
CA GLU A 110 -18.42 11.54 6.00
C GLU A 110 -18.77 10.29 6.84
N LEU A 111 -18.72 10.39 8.16
CA LEU A 111 -18.88 9.27 9.10
C LEU A 111 -20.14 9.37 9.97
N THR A 112 -21.10 10.21 9.58
CA THR A 112 -22.39 10.35 10.26
C THR A 112 -23.35 9.21 9.91
N ASP A 113 -24.41 9.05 10.69
CA ASP A 113 -25.51 8.10 10.47
C ASP A 113 -26.37 8.43 9.23
N GLU A 114 -26.32 9.67 8.73
CA GLU A 114 -26.89 10.06 7.43
C GLU A 114 -26.22 9.37 6.24
N ARG A 115 -24.99 8.86 6.42
CA ARG A 115 -24.25 8.10 5.41
C ARG A 115 -24.43 6.60 5.62
N SER A 116 -24.43 5.84 4.53
CA SER A 116 -24.59 4.39 4.60
C SER A 116 -23.35 3.69 5.18
N PRO A 117 -23.51 2.52 5.82
CA PRO A 117 -22.38 1.68 6.24
C PRO A 117 -21.42 1.33 5.09
N ASP A 118 -21.93 1.15 3.87
CA ASP A 118 -21.12 0.90 2.67
C ASP A 118 -20.20 2.10 2.34
N TYR A 119 -20.70 3.32 2.54
CA TYR A 119 -19.89 4.52 2.35
C TYR A 119 -18.81 4.65 3.42
N HIS A 120 -19.14 4.37 4.69
CA HIS A 120 -18.13 4.31 5.76
C HIS A 120 -17.06 3.26 5.45
N ALA A 121 -17.46 2.09 4.96
CA ALA A 121 -16.55 1.04 4.52
C ALA A 121 -15.64 1.53 3.38
N GLU A 122 -16.18 2.22 2.37
CA GLU A 122 -15.38 2.80 1.28
C GLU A 122 -14.31 3.78 1.82
N VAL A 123 -14.66 4.66 2.76
CA VAL A 123 -13.71 5.61 3.38
C VAL A 123 -12.56 4.86 4.07
N PHE A 124 -12.86 3.89 4.92
CA PHE A 124 -11.83 3.16 5.67
C PHE A 124 -11.01 2.21 4.79
N GLN A 125 -11.62 1.57 3.79
CA GLN A 125 -10.94 0.71 2.83
C GLN A 125 -10.01 1.51 1.94
N THR A 126 -10.48 2.63 1.37
CA THR A 126 -9.65 3.53 0.55
C THR A 126 -8.46 4.07 1.35
N CYS A 127 -8.68 4.42 2.63
CA CYS A 127 -7.59 4.83 3.52
C CYS A 127 -6.56 3.71 3.73
N SER A 128 -7.03 2.49 4.00
CA SER A 128 -6.16 1.32 4.17
C SER A 128 -5.37 1.01 2.90
N GLU A 129 -5.99 1.10 1.73
CA GLU A 129 -5.33 0.96 0.44
C GLU A 129 -4.24 2.00 0.23
N VAL A 130 -4.48 3.28 0.55
CA VAL A 130 -3.44 4.32 0.49
C VAL A 130 -2.25 3.96 1.38
N MET A 131 -2.46 3.50 2.61
CA MET A 131 -1.36 3.12 3.50
C MET A 131 -0.59 1.89 2.97
N MET A 132 -1.29 0.90 2.42
CA MET A 132 -0.67 -0.26 1.79
C MET A 132 0.12 0.12 0.53
N LEU A 133 -0.39 1.07 -0.26
CA LEU A 133 0.28 1.60 -1.44
C LEU A 133 1.61 2.26 -1.06
N ILE A 134 1.66 3.02 0.04
CA ILE A 134 2.89 3.64 0.54
C ILE A 134 3.94 2.57 0.86
N GLN A 135 3.57 1.54 1.63
CA GLN A 135 4.48 0.45 2.02
C GLN A 135 4.96 -0.37 0.81
N ASN A 136 4.06 -0.65 -0.15
CA ASN A 136 4.36 -1.44 -1.34
C ASN A 136 4.93 -0.61 -2.50
N HIS A 137 5.09 0.70 -2.33
CA HIS A 137 5.52 1.58 -3.41
C HIS A 137 6.96 1.25 -3.88
N PRO A 138 7.25 1.29 -5.20
CA PRO A 138 8.60 1.03 -5.73
C PRO A 138 9.70 1.94 -5.20
N VAL A 139 9.35 3.15 -4.74
CA VAL A 139 10.30 4.10 -4.17
C VAL A 139 9.95 4.45 -2.72
N PRO A 140 10.93 4.89 -1.91
CA PRO A 140 10.66 5.34 -0.56
C PRO A 140 9.72 6.54 -0.52
N VAL A 141 8.94 6.65 0.54
CA VAL A 141 7.98 7.71 0.83
C VAL A 141 8.35 8.34 2.18
N ILE A 142 8.51 9.66 2.18
CA ILE A 142 8.93 10.44 3.35
C ILE A 142 7.75 11.32 3.80
N ALA A 143 7.36 11.25 5.07
CA ALA A 143 6.47 12.25 5.66
C ALA A 143 7.28 13.47 6.13
N MET A 144 6.90 14.67 5.67
CA MET A 144 7.43 15.94 6.15
C MET A 144 6.35 16.66 6.97
N VAL A 145 6.46 16.59 8.30
CA VAL A 145 5.40 16.98 9.23
C VAL A 145 5.73 18.30 9.91
N ASN A 146 5.00 19.36 9.55
CA ASN A 146 5.02 20.63 10.27
C ASN A 146 3.67 20.84 10.98
N GLY A 147 3.64 20.72 12.30
CA GLY A 147 2.43 20.87 13.11
C GLY A 147 1.75 19.56 13.51
N LEU A 148 0.43 19.59 13.63
CA LEU A 148 -0.35 18.51 14.26
C LEU A 148 -0.73 17.39 13.27
N ALA A 149 -0.53 16.13 13.64
CA ALA A 149 -1.03 14.95 12.93
C ALA A 149 -1.87 14.06 13.85
N THR A 150 -3.17 13.93 13.60
CA THR A 150 -4.08 13.16 14.46
C THR A 150 -4.83 12.06 13.74
N ALA A 151 -5.20 10.99 14.47
CA ALA A 151 -6.01 9.88 13.96
C ALA A 151 -5.43 9.32 12.66
N ALA A 152 -6.18 9.33 11.55
CA ALA A 152 -5.69 8.87 10.25
C ALA A 152 -4.55 9.74 9.66
N GLY A 153 -4.39 10.99 10.11
CA GLY A 153 -3.21 11.80 9.82
C GLY A 153 -1.95 11.26 10.50
N CYS A 154 -2.06 10.81 11.75
CA CYS A 154 -0.97 10.10 12.44
C CYS A 154 -0.71 8.72 11.81
N GLN A 155 -1.75 8.04 11.35
CA GLN A 155 -1.64 6.79 10.58
C GLN A 155 -0.81 6.98 9.31
N LEU A 156 -1.05 8.07 8.57
CA LEU A 156 -0.30 8.39 7.35
C LEU A 156 1.19 8.58 7.63
N VAL A 157 1.54 9.31 8.70
CA VAL A 157 2.93 9.48 9.13
C VAL A 157 3.57 8.12 9.46
N ALA A 158 2.91 7.31 10.29
CA ALA A 158 3.41 6.01 10.72
C ALA A 158 3.49 4.97 9.58
N SER A 159 2.81 5.21 8.46
CA SER A 159 2.83 4.33 7.27
C SER A 159 3.94 4.67 6.28
N CYS A 160 4.55 5.86 6.38
CA CYS A 160 5.69 6.26 5.55
C CYS A 160 6.98 5.52 5.96
N ASP A 161 7.93 5.37 5.03
CA ASP A 161 9.20 4.68 5.29
C ASP A 161 10.12 5.52 6.20
N ILE A 162 10.06 6.84 6.05
CA ILE A 162 10.83 7.83 6.82
C ILE A 162 9.88 8.96 7.22
N ALA A 163 10.04 9.51 8.41
CA ALA A 163 9.31 10.69 8.85
C ALA A 163 10.25 11.73 9.46
N VAL A 164 10.18 12.96 8.96
CA VAL A 164 10.89 14.14 9.47
C VAL A 164 9.84 15.11 9.98
N ALA A 165 10.00 15.59 11.20
CA ALA A 165 9.07 16.56 11.78
C ALA A 165 9.79 17.81 12.32
N SER A 166 9.06 18.93 12.35
CA SER A 166 9.47 20.07 13.18
C SER A 166 9.45 19.70 14.67
N ASP A 167 10.25 20.37 15.47
CA ASP A 167 10.22 20.26 16.94
C ASP A 167 8.91 20.74 17.56
N THR A 168 8.16 21.60 16.85
CA THR A 168 6.81 22.04 17.24
C THR A 168 5.69 21.06 16.86
N SER A 169 5.99 19.98 16.14
CA SER A 169 4.98 19.01 15.71
C SER A 169 4.47 18.15 16.87
N SER A 170 3.25 17.64 16.75
CA SER A 170 2.64 16.73 17.74
C SER A 170 1.75 15.67 17.08
N PHE A 171 1.60 14.53 17.76
CA PHE A 171 1.00 13.33 17.21
C PHE A 171 -0.01 12.73 18.19
N ALA A 172 -1.22 12.43 17.74
CA ALA A 172 -2.26 11.88 18.63
C ALA A 172 -3.17 10.87 17.93
N THR A 173 -3.83 10.03 18.73
CA THR A 173 -4.93 9.15 18.27
C THR A 173 -6.22 9.45 19.06
N PRO A 174 -6.79 10.66 18.93
CA PRO A 174 -7.82 11.18 19.84
C PRO A 174 -9.24 10.69 19.53
N GLY A 175 -9.41 9.70 18.64
CA GLY A 175 -10.74 9.28 18.20
C GLY A 175 -11.66 8.80 19.33
N VAL A 176 -11.08 8.30 20.43
CA VAL A 176 -11.86 7.90 21.63
C VAL A 176 -12.65 9.05 22.23
N ASN A 177 -12.16 10.30 22.12
CA ASN A 177 -12.85 11.50 22.59
C ASN A 177 -14.11 11.82 21.78
N LEU A 178 -14.28 11.16 20.62
CA LEU A 178 -15.41 11.29 19.71
C LEU A 178 -16.25 10.01 19.66
N GLY A 179 -15.96 9.01 20.49
CA GLY A 179 -16.61 7.70 20.44
C GLY A 179 -16.17 6.82 19.26
N LEU A 180 -15.11 7.19 18.53
CA LEU A 180 -14.58 6.44 17.39
C LEU A 180 -13.14 5.99 17.67
N PHE A 181 -12.98 4.81 18.27
CA PHE A 181 -11.64 4.29 18.58
C PHE A 181 -10.75 4.25 17.33
N CYS A 182 -9.50 4.71 17.47
CA CYS A 182 -8.52 4.79 16.38
C CYS A 182 -7.93 3.40 16.03
N SER A 183 -8.79 2.43 15.69
CA SER A 183 -8.42 1.05 15.38
C SER A 183 -7.51 0.95 14.15
N THR A 184 -7.88 1.60 13.03
CA THR A 184 -7.07 1.61 11.81
C THR A 184 -5.74 2.38 11.99
N PRO A 185 -5.71 3.58 12.63
CA PRO A 185 -4.43 4.18 13.04
C PRO A 185 -3.57 3.30 13.95
N GLY A 186 -4.21 2.54 14.85
CA GLY A 186 -3.54 1.60 15.76
C GLY A 186 -2.73 0.51 15.05
N VAL A 187 -3.08 0.15 13.80
CA VAL A 187 -2.31 -0.80 12.98
C VAL A 187 -0.90 -0.28 12.69
N ALA A 188 -0.79 0.97 12.24
CA ALA A 188 0.49 1.59 11.91
C ALA A 188 1.23 2.01 13.20
N LEU A 189 0.51 2.64 14.15
CA LEU A 189 1.09 3.08 15.41
C LEU A 189 1.69 1.91 16.21
N GLY A 190 0.97 0.78 16.30
CA GLY A 190 1.44 -0.41 17.01
C GLY A 190 2.64 -1.11 16.36
N ARG A 191 2.99 -0.76 15.11
CA ARG A 191 4.22 -1.19 14.42
C ARG A 191 5.36 -0.18 14.54
N ALA A 192 5.05 1.07 14.90
CA ALA A 192 6.03 2.14 15.03
C ALA A 192 6.56 2.33 16.46
N VAL A 193 5.68 2.22 17.47
CA VAL A 193 6.03 2.51 18.88
C VAL A 193 5.79 1.33 19.83
N PRO A 194 6.41 1.30 21.02
CA PRO A 194 6.15 0.27 22.02
C PRO A 194 4.67 0.21 22.42
N ARG A 195 4.18 -1.00 22.71
CA ARG A 195 2.77 -1.25 23.06
C ARG A 195 2.23 -0.32 24.15
N LYS A 196 3.04 0.02 25.15
CA LYS A 196 2.63 0.91 26.25
C LYS A 196 2.39 2.34 25.80
N VAL A 197 3.23 2.86 24.90
CA VAL A 197 3.05 4.17 24.29
C VAL A 197 1.81 4.16 23.38
N ALA A 198 1.71 3.16 22.49
CA ALA A 198 0.57 3.04 21.57
C ALA A 198 -0.76 2.97 22.32
N LEU A 199 -0.88 2.11 23.34
CA LEU A 199 -2.12 1.94 24.09
C LEU A 199 -2.46 3.17 24.94
N GLN A 200 -1.46 3.86 25.50
CA GLN A 200 -1.71 5.13 26.19
C GLN A 200 -2.31 6.16 25.23
N MET A 201 -1.69 6.37 24.07
CA MET A 201 -2.21 7.30 23.05
C MET A 201 -3.62 6.90 22.56
N LEU A 202 -3.87 5.60 22.36
CA LEU A 202 -5.16 5.10 21.85
C LEU A 202 -6.28 5.17 22.88
N PHE A 203 -6.00 4.91 24.16
CA PHE A 203 -7.02 4.93 25.22
C PHE A 203 -7.28 6.32 25.79
N THR A 204 -6.28 7.21 25.79
CA THR A 204 -6.41 8.56 26.36
C THR A 204 -6.68 9.62 25.30
N GLY A 205 -6.25 9.38 24.05
CA GLY A 205 -6.28 10.39 23.00
C GLY A 205 -5.29 11.54 23.18
N GLU A 206 -4.45 11.52 24.22
CA GLU A 206 -3.47 12.58 24.49
C GLU A 206 -2.38 12.63 23.41
N PRO A 207 -1.92 13.84 23.02
CA PRO A 207 -0.84 13.98 22.08
C PRO A 207 0.52 13.66 22.70
N ILE A 208 1.44 13.16 21.89
CA ILE A 208 2.88 13.14 22.19
C ILE A 208 3.58 14.22 21.37
N SER A 209 4.62 14.81 21.94
CA SER A 209 5.50 15.77 21.25
C SER A 209 6.32 15.10 20.14
N ALA A 210 6.88 15.90 19.22
CA ALA A 210 7.83 15.41 18.23
C ALA A 210 9.04 14.69 18.87
N GLN A 211 9.53 15.20 20.01
CA GLN A 211 10.68 14.62 20.69
C GLN A 211 10.38 13.25 21.30
N GLU A 212 9.18 13.05 21.85
CA GLU A 212 8.69 11.76 22.33
C GLU A 212 8.43 10.80 21.16
N ALA A 213 7.82 11.28 20.08
CA ALA A 213 7.59 10.51 18.86
C ALA A 213 8.91 9.98 18.27
N LEU A 214 9.97 10.81 18.24
CA LEU A 214 11.31 10.37 17.84
C LEU A 214 11.89 9.33 18.80
N ARG A 215 11.80 9.57 20.12
CA ARG A 215 12.32 8.66 21.15
C ARG A 215 11.70 7.26 21.05
N HIS A 216 10.44 7.19 20.63
CA HIS A 216 9.68 5.94 20.57
C HIS A 216 9.61 5.31 19.18
N GLY A 217 10.24 5.89 18.16
CA GLY A 217 10.35 5.30 16.82
C GLY A 217 9.23 5.65 15.85
N LEU A 218 8.32 6.57 16.20
CA LEU A 218 7.33 7.11 15.27
C LEU A 218 7.96 8.02 14.21
N LEU A 219 9.06 8.70 14.55
CA LEU A 219 9.80 9.59 13.66
C LEU A 219 11.24 9.13 13.46
N SER A 220 11.79 9.45 12.29
CA SER A 220 13.20 9.24 11.99
C SER A 220 14.07 10.44 12.41
N LYS A 221 13.52 11.66 12.30
CA LYS A 221 14.22 12.91 12.60
C LYS A 221 13.26 13.97 13.14
N VAL A 222 13.79 14.80 14.05
CA VAL A 222 13.16 16.03 14.53
C VAL A 222 14.19 17.16 14.40
N VAL A 223 13.78 18.27 13.83
CA VAL A 223 14.61 19.47 13.63
C VAL A 223 13.78 20.73 13.90
N PRO A 224 14.41 21.89 14.17
CA PRO A 224 13.68 23.16 14.20
C PRO A 224 12.88 23.39 12.92
N ALA A 225 11.71 24.00 13.04
CA ALA A 225 10.76 24.18 11.93
C ALA A 225 11.40 24.84 10.69
N GLU A 226 12.30 25.80 10.90
CA GLU A 226 13.04 26.51 9.84
C GLU A 226 14.04 25.63 9.08
N ARG A 227 14.43 24.47 9.64
CA ARG A 227 15.34 23.49 9.00
C ARG A 227 14.60 22.25 8.48
N LEU A 228 13.28 22.19 8.62
CA LEU A 228 12.49 21.02 8.25
C LEU A 228 12.62 20.67 6.76
N GLU A 229 12.48 21.66 5.88
CA GLU A 229 12.59 21.45 4.44
C GLU A 229 14.02 21.04 4.06
N GLU A 230 15.03 21.71 4.60
CA GLU A 230 16.44 21.40 4.36
C GLU A 230 16.77 19.94 4.72
N GLU A 231 16.41 19.50 5.93
CA GLU A 231 16.70 18.14 6.39
C GLU A 231 15.93 17.09 5.58
N THR A 232 14.67 17.37 5.23
CA THR A 232 13.86 16.48 4.40
C THR A 232 14.47 16.34 3.00
N MET A 233 14.85 17.45 2.37
CA MET A 233 15.48 17.47 1.05
C MET A 233 16.88 16.84 1.07
N ARG A 234 17.62 16.95 2.18
CA ARG A 234 18.90 16.24 2.35
C ARG A 234 18.71 14.72 2.27
N ILE A 235 17.68 14.18 2.93
CA ILE A 235 17.37 12.74 2.89
C ILE A 235 16.86 12.34 1.50
N ALA A 236 15.89 13.09 0.95
CA ALA A 236 15.31 12.81 -0.36
C ALA A 236 16.37 12.88 -1.48
N GLY A 237 17.22 13.91 -1.47
CA GLY A 237 18.33 14.06 -2.41
C GLY A 237 19.35 12.94 -2.28
N LYS A 238 19.63 12.45 -1.06
CA LYS A 238 20.48 11.27 -0.88
C LYS A 238 19.86 10.04 -1.52
N ILE A 239 18.58 9.76 -1.30
CA ILE A 239 17.88 8.63 -1.93
C ILE A 239 17.87 8.77 -3.45
N ALA A 240 17.56 9.97 -3.96
CA ALA A 240 17.54 10.26 -5.39
C ALA A 240 18.91 10.08 -6.08
N SER A 241 20.00 10.26 -5.34
CA SER A 241 21.37 10.03 -5.83
C SER A 241 21.78 8.55 -5.94
N LEU A 242 20.95 7.61 -5.44
CA LEU A 242 21.22 6.18 -5.45
C LEU A 242 20.56 5.48 -6.64
N SER A 243 20.91 4.21 -6.83
CA SER A 243 20.27 3.37 -7.82
C SER A 243 18.82 3.05 -7.43
N ARG A 244 17.85 3.62 -8.17
CA ARG A 244 16.41 3.27 -8.07
C ARG A 244 16.15 1.75 -7.99
N PRO A 245 16.64 0.90 -8.92
CA PRO A 245 16.33 -0.53 -8.87
C PRO A 245 16.87 -1.23 -7.61
N VAL A 246 18.04 -0.83 -7.11
CA VAL A 246 18.61 -1.36 -5.86
C VAL A 246 17.77 -0.95 -4.65
N VAL A 247 17.37 0.33 -4.58
CA VAL A 247 16.51 0.84 -3.49
C VAL A 247 15.13 0.17 -3.51
N ALA A 248 14.53 0.02 -4.69
CA ALA A 248 13.24 -0.65 -4.86
C ALA A 248 13.30 -2.12 -4.39
N LEU A 249 14.34 -2.85 -4.77
CA LEU A 249 14.58 -4.23 -4.32
C LEU A 249 14.74 -4.28 -2.80
N GLY A 250 15.53 -3.36 -2.23
CA GLY A 250 15.75 -3.26 -0.79
C GLY A 250 14.46 -3.02 -0.01
N LYS A 251 13.64 -2.04 -0.42
CA LYS A 251 12.36 -1.73 0.22
C LYS A 251 11.39 -2.93 0.18
N ALA A 252 11.18 -3.50 -1.01
CA ALA A 252 10.28 -4.64 -1.18
C ALA A 252 10.73 -5.85 -0.33
N THR A 253 12.04 -6.16 -0.32
CA THR A 253 12.58 -7.26 0.49
C THR A 253 12.52 -6.98 1.98
N PHE A 254 12.76 -5.73 2.41
CA PHE A 254 12.69 -5.35 3.83
C PHE A 254 11.32 -5.64 4.44
N TYR A 255 10.23 -5.23 3.78
CA TYR A 255 8.89 -5.49 4.27
C TYR A 255 8.47 -6.96 4.15
N ARG A 256 8.97 -7.69 3.13
CA ARG A 256 8.69 -9.13 2.97
C ARG A 256 9.34 -10.00 4.03
N GLN A 257 10.56 -9.65 4.48
CA GLN A 257 11.26 -10.44 5.50
C GLN A 257 10.74 -10.18 6.92
N LEU A 258 10.24 -8.97 7.18
CA LEU A 258 9.91 -8.50 8.54
C LEU A 258 8.92 -9.41 9.31
N PRO A 259 7.88 -10.00 8.71
CA PRO A 259 6.97 -10.90 9.42
C PRO A 259 7.42 -12.37 9.45
N GLN A 260 8.56 -12.72 8.86
CA GLN A 260 9.01 -14.11 8.73
C GLN A 260 9.75 -14.58 9.99
N ASP A 261 9.84 -15.91 10.16
CA ASP A 261 10.81 -16.48 11.10
C ASP A 261 12.24 -16.22 10.60
N LEU A 262 13.22 -16.30 11.52
CA LEU A 262 14.60 -15.91 11.25
C LEU A 262 15.24 -16.70 10.10
N ARG A 263 14.94 -18.00 9.98
CA ARG A 263 15.50 -18.84 8.91
C ARG A 263 14.93 -18.43 7.56
N THR A 264 13.62 -18.26 7.48
CA THR A 264 12.94 -17.82 6.24
C THR A 264 13.39 -16.41 5.84
N ALA A 265 13.53 -15.49 6.80
CA ALA A 265 14.03 -14.15 6.57
C ALA A 265 15.45 -14.17 5.97
N TYR A 266 16.37 -14.96 6.52
CA TYR A 266 17.73 -15.07 5.98
C TYR A 266 17.79 -15.77 4.62
N HIS A 267 16.98 -16.79 4.38
CA HIS A 267 16.91 -17.43 3.07
C HIS A 267 16.43 -16.43 1.98
N LEU A 268 15.35 -15.70 2.26
CA LEU A 268 14.80 -14.69 1.35
C LEU A 268 15.81 -13.56 1.09
N THR A 269 16.44 -13.04 2.14
CA THR A 269 17.36 -11.90 2.02
C THR A 269 18.69 -12.28 1.39
N SER A 270 19.24 -13.47 1.67
CA SER A 270 20.47 -13.95 1.00
C SER A 270 20.26 -14.18 -0.49
N GLN A 271 19.11 -14.75 -0.90
CA GLN A 271 18.77 -14.86 -2.33
C GLN A 271 18.62 -13.46 -2.96
N THR A 272 17.93 -12.53 -2.29
CA THR A 272 17.83 -11.14 -2.75
C THR A 272 19.21 -10.48 -2.92
N MET A 273 20.18 -10.80 -2.06
CA MET A 273 21.55 -10.27 -2.19
C MET A 273 22.25 -10.80 -3.44
N VAL A 274 22.10 -12.08 -3.78
CA VAL A 274 22.60 -12.66 -5.03
C VAL A 274 21.98 -11.94 -6.23
N ASP A 275 20.66 -11.74 -6.18
CA ASP A 275 19.91 -11.05 -7.22
C ASP A 275 20.35 -9.58 -7.38
N ASN A 276 20.57 -8.88 -6.27
CA ASN A 276 21.05 -7.50 -6.24
C ASN A 276 22.46 -7.37 -6.84
N VAL A 277 23.36 -8.31 -6.54
CA VAL A 277 24.71 -8.36 -7.12
C VAL A 277 24.66 -8.60 -8.62
N ALA A 278 23.67 -9.34 -9.12
CA ALA A 278 23.47 -9.58 -10.55
C ALA A 278 22.91 -8.34 -11.31
N LEU A 279 22.39 -7.32 -10.61
CA LEU A 279 21.95 -6.09 -11.25
C LEU A 279 23.12 -5.31 -11.85
N LYS A 280 22.88 -4.62 -12.97
CA LYS A 280 23.85 -3.73 -13.60
C LYS A 280 24.35 -2.66 -12.63
N ASP A 281 23.44 -2.04 -11.89
CA ASP A 281 23.80 -1.03 -10.88
C ASP A 281 24.47 -1.63 -9.64
N GLY A 282 24.18 -2.90 -9.31
CA GLY A 282 24.89 -3.64 -8.26
C GLY A 282 26.37 -3.83 -8.61
N GLN A 283 26.65 -4.31 -9.83
CA GLN A 283 28.02 -4.44 -10.35
C GLN A 283 28.73 -3.09 -10.50
N GLU A 284 28.03 -2.06 -10.99
CA GLU A 284 28.59 -0.72 -11.12
C GLU A 284 29.00 -0.13 -9.77
N GLY A 285 28.17 -0.28 -8.73
CA GLY A 285 28.50 0.18 -7.38
C GLY A 285 29.76 -0.50 -6.83
N ILE A 286 29.87 -1.83 -6.99
CA ILE A 286 31.04 -2.60 -6.57
C ILE A 286 32.29 -2.15 -7.34
N LYS A 287 32.21 -2.03 -8.67
CA LYS A 287 33.33 -1.59 -9.51
C LYS A 287 33.78 -0.18 -9.17
N ALA A 288 32.84 0.75 -9.01
CA ALA A 288 33.15 2.14 -8.68
C ALA A 288 33.87 2.26 -7.33
N PHE A 289 33.45 1.46 -6.33
CA PHE A 289 34.11 1.40 -5.03
C PHE A 289 35.55 0.89 -5.14
N ILE A 290 35.77 -0.26 -5.82
CA ILE A 290 37.10 -0.84 -6.03
C ILE A 290 38.02 0.15 -6.78
N GLN A 291 37.46 0.86 -7.76
CA GLN A 291 38.19 1.82 -8.59
C GLN A 291 38.28 3.22 -7.98
N LYS A 292 37.75 3.46 -6.77
CA LYS A 292 37.74 4.76 -6.08
C LYS A 292 37.15 5.91 -6.91
N ARG A 293 36.07 5.65 -7.66
CA ARG A 293 35.33 6.64 -8.44
C ARG A 293 33.87 6.74 -8.01
N LYS A 294 33.19 7.80 -8.43
CA LYS A 294 31.73 7.88 -8.26
C LYS A 294 31.04 6.89 -9.22
N PRO A 295 30.03 6.15 -8.75
CA PRO A 295 29.22 5.29 -9.62
C PRO A 295 28.32 6.10 -10.55
N ILE A 296 28.05 5.56 -11.73
CA ILE A 296 27.10 6.12 -12.71
C ILE A 296 25.94 5.12 -12.88
N TRP A 297 24.80 5.43 -12.29
CA TRP A 297 23.65 4.52 -12.26
C TRP A 297 22.92 4.47 -13.59
N SER A 298 22.65 3.26 -14.08
CA SER A 298 21.85 3.03 -15.27
C SER A 298 20.34 3.06 -15.01
N HIS A 299 19.92 2.73 -13.77
CA HIS A 299 18.53 2.59 -13.36
C HIS A 299 17.72 1.53 -14.15
N ILE A 300 18.40 0.63 -14.87
CA ILE A 300 17.76 -0.41 -15.68
C ILE A 300 17.47 -1.63 -14.80
N MET A 301 16.22 -2.08 -14.80
CA MET A 301 15.83 -3.38 -14.26
C MET A 301 15.93 -4.45 -15.37
N PRO A 302 16.48 -5.65 -15.12
CA PRO A 302 16.43 -6.73 -16.10
C PRO A 302 14.99 -7.25 -16.29
N GLY A 303 14.59 -7.57 -17.53
CA GLY A 303 13.20 -7.95 -17.85
C GLY A 303 12.66 -9.19 -17.11
N HIS A 304 13.52 -10.15 -16.72
CA HIS A 304 13.08 -11.30 -15.90
C HIS A 304 12.70 -10.92 -14.45
N TRP A 305 13.05 -9.72 -14.00
CA TRP A 305 12.58 -9.15 -12.74
C TRP A 305 11.24 -8.43 -12.87
N GLU A 306 10.84 -7.98 -14.06
CA GLU A 306 9.49 -7.42 -14.31
C GLU A 306 8.42 -8.50 -14.10
N GLU A 307 8.64 -9.73 -14.54
CA GLU A 307 7.68 -10.84 -14.34
C GLU A 307 7.55 -11.25 -12.86
N LYS A 308 8.64 -11.24 -12.09
CA LYS A 308 8.58 -11.43 -10.62
C LYS A 308 7.96 -10.24 -9.90
N ARG A 309 8.00 -9.04 -10.49
CA ARG A 309 7.33 -7.80 -10.02
C ARG A 309 5.81 -7.91 -10.15
N PHE A 310 5.29 -8.57 -11.18
CA PHE A 310 3.85 -8.81 -11.32
C PHE A 310 3.32 -9.70 -10.20
N HIS A 311 4.08 -10.65 -9.65
CA HIS A 311 3.65 -11.36 -8.42
C HIS A 311 3.64 -10.47 -7.16
N LEU A 312 4.44 -9.39 -7.14
CA LEU A 312 4.51 -8.41 -6.04
C LEU A 312 3.38 -7.36 -6.10
N ALA A 313 2.93 -6.98 -7.30
CA ALA A 313 1.76 -6.10 -7.49
C ALA A 313 0.42 -6.87 -7.60
N SER A 314 0.46 -8.17 -7.90
CA SER A 314 -0.73 -9.03 -8.08
C SER A 314 -1.03 -9.92 -6.87
N ILE A 315 -0.59 -9.55 -5.66
CA ILE A 315 -1.36 -9.93 -4.47
C ILE A 315 -2.68 -9.14 -4.55
N ARG A 316 -3.55 -9.56 -5.48
CA ARG A 316 -4.96 -9.20 -5.56
C ARG A 316 -5.53 -9.49 -4.17
N LEU A 317 -6.24 -8.57 -3.54
CA LEU A 317 -7.60 -8.19 -3.96
C LEU A 317 -8.42 -9.45 -4.32
N CYS A 318 -8.39 -10.47 -3.45
CA CYS A 318 -9.39 -11.52 -3.39
C CYS A 318 -9.33 -12.18 -2.01
N GLY A 319 -10.17 -11.69 -1.11
CA GLY A 319 -10.45 -12.27 0.20
C GLY A 319 -11.94 -12.24 0.56
N SER A 320 -12.81 -12.11 -0.45
CA SER A 320 -14.23 -12.49 -0.37
C SER A 320 -14.38 -13.79 -1.16
N GLY A 321 -14.10 -14.90 -0.49
CA GLY A 321 -14.26 -16.23 -1.03
C GLY A 321 -14.58 -17.18 0.12
N GLU A 322 -15.87 -17.36 0.38
CA GLU A 322 -16.38 -18.41 1.25
C GLU A 322 -15.76 -19.76 0.88
N PRO A 323 -15.39 -20.61 1.85
CA PRO A 323 -15.32 -22.04 1.62
C PRO A 323 -16.74 -22.61 1.74
N SER A 324 -17.48 -22.59 0.63
CA SER A 324 -18.58 -23.53 0.43
C SER A 324 -17.98 -24.94 0.28
N GLY A 325 -18.06 -25.77 1.33
CA GLY A 325 -17.57 -27.13 1.24
C GLY A 325 -17.65 -27.97 2.51
N SER A 326 -18.71 -28.77 2.60
CA SER A 326 -18.85 -29.99 3.40
C SER A 326 -18.92 -29.86 4.93
N HIS A 327 -20.12 -30.01 5.48
CA HIS A 327 -20.55 -31.29 6.03
C HIS A 327 -22.05 -31.22 6.41
N ARG A 328 -22.88 -31.94 5.65
CA ARG A 328 -24.17 -32.41 6.16
C ARG A 328 -23.86 -33.35 7.31
N ASN A 329 -23.84 -32.83 8.53
CA ASN A 329 -23.85 -33.67 9.71
C ASN A 329 -25.32 -34.02 9.99
N THR A 330 -25.75 -35.16 9.47
CA THR A 330 -26.96 -35.86 9.90
C THR A 330 -26.89 -36.03 11.41
N ARG A 331 -27.57 -35.15 12.15
CA ARG A 331 -27.88 -35.41 13.56
C ARG A 331 -28.82 -36.61 13.62
N LEU A 332 -28.24 -37.78 13.86
CA LEU A 332 -28.92 -38.92 14.46
C LEU A 332 -29.59 -38.42 15.75
N ARG A 333 -30.90 -38.21 15.69
CA ARG A 333 -31.72 -38.06 16.90
C ARG A 333 -31.76 -39.40 17.61
N PRO A 334 -31.41 -39.50 18.90
CA PRO A 334 -31.74 -40.70 19.65
C PRO A 334 -33.27 -40.74 19.84
N ARG A 335 -33.89 -41.83 19.36
CA ARG A 335 -35.28 -42.19 19.69
C ARG A 335 -35.31 -42.53 21.19
N LEU A 336 -35.96 -41.69 21.99
CA LEU A 336 -36.41 -42.07 23.33
C LEU A 336 -37.65 -42.97 23.20
N PRO A 337 -37.73 -44.10 23.94
CA PRO A 337 -38.91 -44.95 23.93
C PRO A 337 -40.06 -44.31 24.73
N ARG A 338 -41.28 -44.40 24.18
CA ARG A 338 -42.53 -44.16 24.91
C ARG A 338 -42.90 -45.41 25.71
N GLY A 339 -43.30 -45.20 26.96
CA GLY A 339 -43.87 -46.16 27.90
C GLY A 339 -43.40 -45.78 29.32
N THR A 340 -44.21 -45.65 30.37
CA THR A 340 -45.62 -45.99 30.61
C THR A 340 -46.05 -45.25 31.89
N GLN A 341 -47.35 -45.04 32.04
CA GLN A 341 -48.13 -44.55 33.20
C GLN A 341 -47.51 -44.72 34.61
N ARG A 342 -47.75 -43.75 35.50
CA ARG A 342 -48.50 -43.94 36.76
C ARG A 342 -48.76 -42.62 37.53
N VAL A 343 -49.99 -42.54 38.03
CA VAL A 343 -50.64 -41.58 38.95
C VAL A 343 -50.90 -40.17 38.42
#